data_AF-A0A3C1RFH0-F1
#
_entry.id   AF-A0A3C1RFH0-F1
#
_cell.length_a   1.000
_cell.length_b   1.000
_cell.length_c   1.000
_cell.angle_alpha   90.00
_cell.angle_beta   90.00
_cell.angle_gamma   90.00
#
_symmetry.space_group_name_H-M   'P 1'
#
loop_
_entity.id
_entity.type
_entity.pdbx_description
1 polymer ?
#
loop_
_entity_poly.entity_id
_entity_poly.type
_entity_poly.pdbx_seq_one_letter_code
_entity_poly.pdbx_strand_id
1 'polypeptide(L)'
;MEKKSAFLDTLFLLRKEECITIFSDIHEISKKEEQDAADYFQAEFEKERLEFLSDTLVCDTETAVWAAKIVYHSAQLHLIRENTAKDLNKLIPSFKGKRDVSSILSADLSLRFLPQIFSALHDADPEDPLVKLLENILKQFHYSAVGFDLDLEDTNWEEELKDKTYRKLYLERIVEKKSYRLAEIPYLNQLLIAEFGLHKDVFWKELKTTEN
;
A
#
# COMPACT_ATOMS: atom_id res chain seq x y z
N MET A 1 31.49 2.94 -15.07
CA MET A 1 30.02 2.80 -15.15
C MET A 1 29.52 2.78 -13.72
N GLU A 2 28.79 3.82 -13.31
CA GLU A 2 28.02 3.75 -12.07
C GLU A 2 27.12 2.52 -12.16
N LYS A 3 27.16 1.65 -11.14
CA LYS A 3 26.17 0.57 -11.04
C LYS A 3 24.82 1.24 -10.86
N LYS A 4 24.00 1.22 -11.90
CA LYS A 4 22.61 1.67 -11.84
C LYS A 4 21.88 0.82 -10.81
N SER A 5 21.25 1.44 -9.82
CA SER A 5 20.57 0.73 -8.74
C SER A 5 19.30 0.08 -9.29
N ALA A 6 19.27 -1.26 -9.31
CA ALA A 6 18.09 -2.04 -9.70
C ALA A 6 16.87 -1.72 -8.83
N PHE A 7 17.11 -1.48 -7.53
CA PHE A 7 16.10 -1.11 -6.57
C PHE A 7 15.51 0.26 -6.89
N LEU A 8 16.32 1.32 -7.00
CA LEU A 8 15.82 2.67 -7.29
C LEU A 8 15.17 2.75 -8.68
N ASP A 9 15.78 2.14 -9.70
CA ASP A 9 15.21 2.12 -11.06
C ASP A 9 13.81 1.50 -11.04
N THR A 10 13.61 0.44 -10.26
CA THR A 10 12.29 -0.18 -10.07
C THR A 10 11.31 0.79 -9.44
N LEU A 11 11.69 1.46 -8.35
CA LEU A 11 10.80 2.40 -7.66
C LEU A 11 10.41 3.59 -8.54
N PHE A 12 11.38 4.14 -9.29
CA PHE A 12 11.13 5.23 -10.23
C PHE A 12 10.17 4.82 -11.35
N LEU A 13 10.38 3.64 -11.94
CA LEU A 13 9.52 3.13 -13.00
C LEU A 13 8.11 2.85 -12.48
N LEU A 14 8.00 2.25 -11.30
CA LEU A 14 6.72 1.91 -10.68
C LEU A 14 5.90 3.18 -10.38
N ARG A 15 6.53 4.22 -9.84
CA ARG A 15 5.84 5.48 -9.51
C ARG A 15 5.49 6.33 -10.73
N LYS A 16 6.26 6.25 -11.83
CA LYS A 16 6.04 7.07 -13.03
C LYS A 16 5.20 6.40 -14.09
N GLU A 17 5.37 5.10 -14.26
CA GLU A 17 4.80 4.34 -15.38
C GLU A 17 3.94 3.16 -14.90
N GLU A 18 3.80 2.96 -13.59
CA GLU A 18 3.09 1.81 -12.99
C GLU A 18 3.58 0.46 -13.51
N CYS A 19 4.86 0.41 -13.91
CA CYS A 19 5.53 -0.76 -14.46
C CYS A 19 6.69 -1.19 -13.55
N ILE A 20 6.92 -2.50 -13.44
CA ILE A 20 8.01 -3.06 -12.66
C ILE A 20 9.01 -3.77 -13.57
N THR A 21 10.31 -3.53 -13.34
CA THR A 21 11.37 -4.33 -13.95
C THR A 21 11.71 -5.48 -13.02
N ILE A 22 11.60 -6.72 -13.53
CA ILE A 22 12.03 -7.91 -12.80
C ILE A 22 13.40 -8.31 -13.33
N PHE A 23 14.36 -8.44 -12.43
CA PHE A 23 15.75 -8.80 -12.75
C PHE A 23 15.90 -10.32 -12.74
N SER A 24 16.99 -10.84 -13.32
CA SER A 24 17.29 -12.28 -13.33
C SER A 24 17.73 -12.81 -11.96
N ASP A 25 18.17 -11.91 -11.06
CA ASP A 25 18.75 -12.24 -9.77
C ASP A 25 18.24 -11.31 -8.67
N ILE A 26 18.11 -11.86 -7.46
CA ILE A 26 17.78 -11.07 -6.26
C ILE A 26 19.05 -10.35 -5.81
N HIS A 27 19.10 -9.04 -6.07
CA HIS A 27 20.20 -8.19 -5.64
C HIS A 27 20.05 -7.78 -4.18
N GLU A 28 21.15 -7.81 -3.42
CA GLU A 28 21.19 -7.23 -2.08
C GLU A 28 21.15 -5.70 -2.19
N ILE A 29 20.21 -5.09 -1.48
CA ILE A 29 20.03 -3.64 -1.44
C ILE A 29 21.08 -3.07 -0.49
N SER A 30 21.97 -2.24 -1.02
CA SER A 30 23.00 -1.59 -0.22
C SER A 30 22.43 -0.46 0.64
N LYS A 31 23.12 -0.11 1.73
CA LYS A 31 22.73 1.05 2.57
C LYS A 31 22.65 2.36 1.80
N LYS A 32 23.45 2.52 0.74
CA LYS A 32 23.40 3.70 -0.11
C LYS A 32 22.09 3.75 -0.90
N GLU A 33 21.66 2.62 -1.45
CA GLU A 33 20.37 2.51 -2.13
C GLU A 33 19.18 2.72 -1.19
N GLU A 34 19.27 2.23 0.06
CA GLU A 34 18.25 2.52 1.09
C GLU A 34 18.17 4.03 1.39
N GLN A 35 19.32 4.71 1.53
CA GLN A 35 19.34 6.16 1.76
C GLN A 35 18.82 6.95 0.55
N ASP A 36 19.21 6.56 -0.66
CA ASP A 36 18.74 7.22 -1.88
C ASP A 36 17.22 7.02 -2.06
N ALA A 37 16.70 5.86 -1.66
CA ALA A 37 15.26 5.59 -1.65
C ALA A 37 14.55 6.43 -0.59
N ALA A 38 15.13 6.58 0.60
CA ALA A 38 14.59 7.45 1.65
C ALA A 38 14.48 8.90 1.18
N ASP A 39 15.53 9.43 0.55
CA ASP A 39 15.55 10.80 0.01
C ASP A 39 14.50 10.97 -1.11
N TYR A 40 14.35 9.96 -1.97
CA TYR A 40 13.32 9.93 -3.00
C TYR A 40 11.90 9.92 -2.39
N PHE A 41 11.62 9.04 -1.43
CA PHE A 41 10.29 8.97 -0.80
C PHE A 41 9.98 10.19 0.04
N GLN A 42 10.96 10.85 0.65
CA GLN A 42 10.75 12.15 1.27
C GLN A 42 10.23 13.15 0.24
N ALA A 43 10.86 13.24 -0.93
CA ALA A 43 10.41 14.15 -1.99
C ALA A 43 9.02 13.78 -2.55
N GLU A 44 8.73 12.50 -2.73
CA GLU A 44 7.42 12.04 -3.21
C GLU A 44 6.32 12.28 -2.18
N PHE A 45 6.58 12.01 -0.90
CA PHE A 45 5.65 12.30 0.18
C PHE A 45 5.35 13.79 0.26
N GLU A 46 6.35 14.65 0.15
CA GLU A 46 6.15 16.11 0.15
C GLU A 46 5.27 16.56 -1.02
N LYS A 47 5.39 15.94 -2.20
CA LYS A 47 4.51 16.24 -3.33
C LYS A 47 3.07 15.84 -3.03
N GLU A 48 2.83 14.62 -2.56
CA GLU A 48 1.47 14.18 -2.19
C GLU A 48 0.92 14.98 -0.99
N ARG A 49 1.78 15.43 -0.08
CA ARG A 49 1.40 16.28 1.05
C ARG A 49 0.86 17.65 0.65
N LEU A 50 1.27 18.19 -0.49
CA LEU A 50 0.64 19.41 -1.01
C LEU A 50 -0.82 19.19 -1.42
N GLU A 51 -1.20 17.93 -1.69
CA GLU A 51 -2.58 17.52 -1.96
C GLU A 51 -3.31 17.14 -0.66
N PHE A 52 -2.57 16.64 0.34
CA PHE A 52 -3.11 16.39 1.68
C PHE A 52 -3.43 17.73 2.36
N LEU A 53 -4.65 17.90 2.86
CA LEU A 53 -5.04 19.07 3.65
C LEU A 53 -4.48 19.02 5.09
N SER A 54 -3.20 18.67 5.27
CA SER A 54 -2.54 18.60 6.59
C SER A 54 -1.04 18.88 6.50
N ASP A 55 -0.58 19.85 7.29
CA ASP A 55 0.82 20.23 7.47
C ASP A 55 1.53 19.43 8.59
N THR A 56 0.75 18.75 9.43
CA THR A 56 1.27 17.97 10.57
C THR A 56 1.81 16.59 10.20
N LEU A 57 1.42 16.07 9.03
CA LEU A 57 1.89 14.78 8.55
C LEU A 57 3.32 14.90 8.03
N VAL A 58 4.15 13.94 8.43
CA VAL A 58 5.58 13.87 8.09
C VAL A 58 5.87 12.53 7.44
N CYS A 59 6.84 12.50 6.54
CA CYS A 59 7.27 11.25 5.94
C CYS A 59 8.01 10.41 6.98
N ASP A 60 7.53 9.20 7.24
CA ASP A 60 8.29 8.15 7.90
C ASP A 60 9.10 7.40 6.82
N THR A 61 10.33 7.87 6.59
CA THR A 61 11.20 7.33 5.55
C THR A 61 11.64 5.89 5.82
N GLU A 62 11.77 5.49 7.08
CA GLU A 62 12.08 4.10 7.44
C GLU A 62 10.94 3.17 7.01
N THR A 63 9.69 3.56 7.28
CA THR A 63 8.50 2.82 6.84
C THR A 63 8.36 2.83 5.31
N ALA A 64 8.63 3.95 4.64
CA ALA A 64 8.59 4.04 3.18
C ALA A 64 9.61 3.10 2.52
N VAL A 65 10.86 3.09 3.01
CA VAL A 65 11.91 2.19 2.51
C VAL A 65 11.57 0.73 2.81
N TRP A 66 11.05 0.42 4.00
CA TRP A 66 10.57 -0.94 4.31
C TRP A 66 9.53 -1.41 3.28
N ALA A 67 8.48 -0.61 3.05
CA ALA A 67 7.43 -0.91 2.08
C ALA A 67 7.97 -1.13 0.66
N ALA A 68 8.90 -0.27 0.24
CA ALA A 68 9.57 -0.38 -1.06
C ALA A 68 10.33 -1.70 -1.21
N LYS A 69 11.03 -2.14 -0.16
CA LYS A 69 11.73 -3.43 -0.15
C LYS A 69 10.76 -4.59 -0.26
N ILE A 70 9.61 -4.54 0.42
CA ILE A 70 8.55 -5.56 0.29
C ILE A 70 8.10 -5.66 -1.16
N VAL A 71 7.76 -4.55 -1.81
CA VAL A 71 7.28 -4.53 -3.21
C VAL A 71 8.36 -5.05 -4.17
N TYR A 72 9.58 -4.54 -4.04
CA TYR A 72 10.70 -4.95 -4.88
C TYR A 72 10.95 -6.46 -4.76
N HIS A 73 11.11 -6.97 -3.54
CA HIS A 73 11.37 -8.40 -3.34
C HIS A 73 10.18 -9.25 -3.76
N SER A 74 8.93 -8.85 -3.49
CA SER A 74 7.74 -9.59 -3.93
C SER A 74 7.70 -9.76 -5.45
N ALA A 75 8.05 -8.71 -6.20
CA ALA A 75 8.12 -8.78 -7.65
C ALA A 75 9.26 -9.69 -8.13
N GLN A 76 10.44 -9.64 -7.50
CA GLN A 76 11.53 -10.57 -7.85
C GLN A 76 11.14 -12.04 -7.56
N LEU A 77 10.47 -12.29 -6.44
CA LEU A 77 10.04 -13.62 -6.03
C LEU A 77 8.94 -14.20 -6.92
N HIS A 78 8.28 -13.38 -7.73
CA HIS A 78 7.37 -13.87 -8.76
C HIS A 78 8.10 -14.74 -9.81
N LEU A 79 9.35 -14.38 -10.18
CA LEU A 79 10.15 -15.15 -11.15
C LEU A 79 11.23 -16.02 -10.50
N ILE A 80 11.82 -15.57 -9.39
CA ILE A 80 13.00 -16.21 -8.76
C ILE A 80 12.57 -16.95 -7.50
N ARG A 81 12.41 -18.27 -7.62
CA ARG A 81 11.95 -19.16 -6.53
C ARG A 81 13.04 -20.07 -5.94
N GLU A 82 14.22 -20.12 -6.55
CA GLU A 82 15.27 -21.05 -6.14
C GLU A 82 15.82 -20.70 -4.75
N ASN A 83 15.85 -21.68 -3.83
CA ASN A 83 16.34 -21.58 -2.46
C ASN A 83 15.66 -20.53 -1.55
N THR A 84 14.56 -19.92 -1.98
CA THR A 84 14.05 -18.70 -1.33
C THR A 84 13.24 -18.92 -0.07
N ALA A 85 12.68 -20.12 0.12
CA ALA A 85 11.89 -20.45 1.32
C ALA A 85 12.68 -20.24 2.63
N LYS A 86 14.01 -20.37 2.60
CA LYS A 86 14.89 -20.17 3.77
C LYS A 86 15.13 -18.70 4.11
N ASP A 87 15.05 -17.82 3.11
CA ASP A 87 15.36 -16.39 3.24
C ASP A 87 14.11 -15.51 3.22
N LEU A 88 12.91 -16.10 3.18
CA LEU A 88 11.66 -15.36 3.01
C LEU A 88 11.45 -14.30 4.11
N ASN A 89 11.75 -14.62 5.38
CA ASN A 89 11.66 -13.66 6.48
C ASN A 89 12.71 -12.52 6.41
N LYS A 90 13.81 -12.73 5.67
CA LYS A 90 14.83 -11.70 5.43
C LYS A 90 14.40 -10.76 4.31
N LEU A 91 13.78 -11.30 3.26
CA LEU A 91 13.32 -10.55 2.08
C LEU A 91 12.00 -9.82 2.33
N ILE A 92 11.10 -10.45 3.08
CA ILE A 92 9.77 -9.94 3.43
C ILE A 92 9.71 -9.80 4.98
N PRO A 93 10.48 -8.88 5.57
CA PRO A 93 10.48 -8.69 7.01
C PRO A 93 9.15 -8.12 7.48
N SER A 94 8.65 -8.60 8.62
CA SER A 94 7.49 -8.01 9.30
C SER A 94 7.75 -6.54 9.64
N PHE A 95 6.70 -5.72 9.60
CA PHE A 95 6.80 -4.33 10.06
C PHE A 95 7.11 -4.27 11.57
N LYS A 96 8.08 -3.43 11.95
CA LYS A 96 8.52 -3.25 13.35
C LYS A 96 8.33 -1.84 13.89
N GLY A 97 7.93 -0.90 13.02
CA GLY A 97 7.68 0.48 13.41
C GLY A 97 6.35 0.66 14.13
N LYS A 98 6.07 1.91 14.51
CA LYS A 98 4.75 2.28 15.02
C LYS A 98 3.82 2.50 13.83
N ARG A 99 2.65 1.87 13.85
CA ARG A 99 1.61 2.08 12.84
C ARG A 99 0.75 3.29 13.21
N ASP A 100 1.15 4.47 12.78
CA ASP A 100 0.34 5.70 12.79
C ASP A 100 0.11 6.26 11.38
N VAL A 101 -0.67 7.34 11.25
CA VAL A 101 -1.08 7.89 9.95
C VAL A 101 0.11 8.22 9.04
N SER A 102 1.17 8.82 9.60
CA SER A 102 2.40 9.11 8.86
C SER A 102 3.01 7.83 8.29
N SER A 103 3.17 6.79 9.12
CA SER A 103 3.70 5.49 8.68
C SER A 103 2.81 4.82 7.61
N ILE A 104 1.48 4.92 7.73
CA ILE A 104 0.53 4.33 6.77
C ILE A 104 0.67 4.99 5.40
N LEU A 105 0.68 6.32 5.37
CA LEU A 105 0.81 7.09 4.12
C LEU A 105 2.20 6.95 3.51
N SER A 106 3.25 6.87 4.33
CA SER A 106 4.62 6.59 3.86
C SER A 106 4.76 5.19 3.27
N ALA A 107 4.17 4.17 3.89
CA ALA A 107 4.15 2.82 3.33
C ALA A 107 3.40 2.79 1.99
N ASP A 108 2.30 3.55 1.90
CA ASP A 108 1.42 3.59 0.73
C ASP A 108 2.09 4.08 -0.55
N LEU A 109 3.16 4.89 -0.45
CA LEU A 109 3.96 5.33 -1.59
C LEU A 109 4.44 4.15 -2.45
N SER A 110 4.66 2.98 -1.84
CA SER A 110 5.03 1.74 -2.53
C SER A 110 3.96 0.66 -2.42
N LEU A 111 3.38 0.44 -1.23
CA LEU A 111 2.46 -0.68 -1.01
C LEU A 111 1.21 -0.63 -1.89
N ARG A 112 0.81 0.54 -2.42
CA ARG A 112 -0.33 0.63 -3.36
C ARG A 112 -0.19 -0.23 -4.62
N PHE A 113 1.03 -0.65 -4.94
CA PHE A 113 1.33 -1.55 -6.06
C PHE A 113 1.37 -3.03 -5.65
N LEU A 114 1.43 -3.33 -4.35
CA LEU A 114 1.51 -4.69 -3.84
C LEU A 114 0.28 -5.56 -4.15
N PRO A 115 -0.99 -5.06 -4.16
CA PRO A 115 -2.15 -5.90 -4.44
C PRO A 115 -2.09 -6.64 -5.78
N GLN A 116 -1.54 -6.01 -6.82
CA GLN A 116 -1.40 -6.65 -8.13
C GLN A 116 -0.36 -7.77 -8.12
N ILE A 117 0.77 -7.55 -7.45
CA ILE A 117 1.80 -8.57 -7.25
C ILE A 117 1.26 -9.73 -6.42
N PHE A 118 0.53 -9.41 -5.35
CA PHE A 118 -0.17 -10.38 -4.51
C PHE A 118 -1.13 -11.25 -5.34
N SER A 119 -1.99 -10.64 -6.16
CA SER A 119 -2.93 -11.39 -7.02
C SER A 119 -2.18 -12.34 -7.95
N ALA A 120 -1.14 -11.85 -8.63
CA ALA A 120 -0.38 -12.68 -9.57
C ALA A 120 0.33 -13.86 -8.88
N LEU A 121 0.78 -13.69 -7.63
CA LEU A 121 1.37 -14.76 -6.82
C LEU A 121 0.30 -15.72 -6.29
N HIS A 122 -0.81 -15.20 -5.79
CA HIS A 122 -1.93 -15.97 -5.26
C HIS A 122 -2.56 -16.84 -6.36
N ASP A 123 -2.77 -16.30 -7.57
CA ASP A 123 -3.33 -17.04 -8.70
C ASP A 123 -2.40 -18.16 -9.18
N ALA A 124 -1.09 -18.02 -8.97
CA ALA A 124 -0.10 -19.04 -9.30
C ALA A 124 -0.05 -20.16 -8.25
N ASP A 125 -0.03 -19.82 -6.96
CA ASP A 125 -0.04 -20.77 -5.84
C ASP A 125 -0.59 -20.10 -4.56
N PRO A 126 -1.87 -20.32 -4.20
CA PRO A 126 -2.47 -19.75 -3.00
C PRO A 126 -1.84 -20.23 -1.68
N GLU A 127 -1.24 -21.43 -1.68
CA GLU A 127 -0.66 -22.05 -0.48
C GLU A 127 0.80 -21.64 -0.25
N ASP A 128 1.35 -20.82 -1.13
CA ASP A 128 2.70 -20.29 -1.02
C ASP A 128 2.86 -19.44 0.26
N PRO A 129 3.85 -19.74 1.12
CA PRO A 129 4.14 -18.95 2.31
C PRO A 129 4.33 -17.44 2.06
N LEU A 130 4.81 -17.05 0.86
CA LEU A 130 4.92 -15.64 0.48
C LEU A 130 3.55 -14.96 0.42
N VAL A 131 2.55 -15.61 -0.20
CA VAL A 131 1.18 -15.07 -0.34
C VAL A 131 0.61 -14.72 1.02
N LYS A 132 0.74 -15.62 2.00
CA LYS A 132 0.28 -15.37 3.37
C LYS A 132 0.99 -14.19 4.06
N LEU A 133 2.30 -14.01 3.82
CA LEU A 133 3.03 -12.86 4.37
C LEU A 133 2.55 -11.54 3.75
N LEU A 134 2.35 -11.52 2.43
CA LEU A 134 1.88 -10.34 1.71
C LEU A 134 0.43 -9.98 2.09
N GLU A 135 -0.44 -10.98 2.24
CA GLU A 135 -1.81 -10.77 2.73
C GLU A 135 -1.81 -10.13 4.12
N ASN A 136 -0.97 -10.60 5.04
CA ASN A 136 -0.85 -10.02 6.38
C ASN A 136 -0.35 -8.57 6.33
N ILE A 137 0.59 -8.26 5.44
CA ILE A 137 1.08 -6.88 5.23
C ILE A 137 -0.05 -6.01 4.67
N LEU A 138 -0.80 -6.50 3.69
CA LEU A 138 -1.94 -5.78 3.11
C LEU A 138 -3.05 -5.58 4.15
N LYS A 139 -3.34 -6.55 5.02
CA LYS A 139 -4.30 -6.39 6.13
C LYS A 139 -3.80 -5.35 7.14
N GLN A 140 -2.50 -5.36 7.44
CA GLN A 140 -1.91 -4.36 8.32
C GLN A 140 -1.93 -2.96 7.70
N PHE A 141 -1.64 -2.82 6.40
CA PHE A 141 -1.59 -1.54 5.67
C PHE A 141 -2.72 -1.45 4.64
N HIS A 142 -3.95 -1.73 5.07
CA HIS A 142 -5.11 -1.90 4.19
C HIS A 142 -5.50 -0.66 3.38
N TYR A 143 -5.02 0.53 3.73
CA TYR A 143 -5.17 1.72 2.88
C TYR A 143 -4.59 1.53 1.47
N SER A 144 -3.49 0.78 1.37
CA SER A 144 -2.85 0.43 0.10
C SER A 144 -3.58 -0.66 -0.67
N ALA A 145 -4.51 -1.36 -0.02
CA ALA A 145 -5.31 -2.43 -0.60
C ALA A 145 -6.75 -2.00 -0.93
N VAL A 146 -7.10 -0.71 -0.79
CA VAL A 146 -8.45 -0.23 -1.12
C VAL A 146 -8.75 -0.49 -2.60
N GLY A 147 -9.88 -1.16 -2.86
CA GLY A 147 -10.27 -1.62 -4.19
C GLY A 147 -9.85 -3.05 -4.51
N PHE A 148 -9.09 -3.70 -3.62
CA PHE A 148 -8.75 -5.11 -3.69
C PHE A 148 -9.65 -5.94 -2.77
N ASP A 149 -9.90 -7.20 -3.13
CA ASP A 149 -10.73 -8.10 -2.34
C ASP A 149 -9.92 -8.66 -1.15
N LEU A 150 -9.94 -7.90 -0.06
CA LEU A 150 -9.23 -8.24 1.18
C LEU A 150 -10.23 -8.34 2.32
N ASP A 151 -10.09 -9.40 3.13
CA ASP A 151 -10.90 -9.56 4.32
C ASP A 151 -10.43 -8.65 5.46
N LEU A 152 -11.32 -7.74 5.86
CA LEU A 152 -11.11 -6.68 6.85
C LEU A 152 -12.28 -6.62 7.86
N GLU A 153 -13.01 -7.73 8.03
CA GLU A 153 -14.17 -7.81 8.93
C GLU A 153 -13.81 -7.51 10.40
N ASP A 154 -12.60 -7.86 10.82
CA ASP A 154 -12.11 -7.64 12.19
C ASP A 154 -11.61 -6.20 12.46
N THR A 155 -11.64 -5.30 11.46
CA THR A 155 -11.16 -3.92 11.63
C THR A 155 -12.15 -3.08 12.44
N ASN A 156 -11.68 -2.51 13.55
CA ASN A 156 -12.44 -1.48 14.27
C ASN A 156 -12.34 -0.14 13.50
N TRP A 157 -13.30 0.10 12.60
CA TRP A 157 -13.30 1.27 11.73
C TRP A 157 -13.45 2.60 12.45
N GLU A 158 -14.10 2.63 13.62
CA GLU A 158 -14.21 3.85 14.44
C GLU A 158 -12.83 4.29 14.95
N GLU A 159 -12.03 3.35 15.44
CA GLU A 159 -10.68 3.62 15.91
C GLU A 159 -9.69 3.84 14.75
N GLU A 160 -9.81 3.06 13.67
CA GLU A 160 -8.94 3.16 12.50
C GLU A 160 -9.07 4.53 11.82
N LEU A 161 -10.29 5.05 11.69
CA LEU A 161 -10.60 6.31 11.01
C LEU A 161 -10.86 7.48 11.96
N LYS A 162 -10.30 7.43 13.18
CA LYS A 162 -10.42 8.54 14.14
C LYS A 162 -9.69 9.81 13.70
N ASP A 163 -8.59 9.67 12.97
CA ASP A 163 -7.86 10.79 12.41
C ASP A 163 -8.64 11.36 11.22
N LYS A 164 -8.96 12.65 11.27
CA LYS A 164 -9.86 13.28 10.29
C LYS A 164 -9.23 13.33 8.89
N THR A 165 -7.93 13.58 8.80
CA THR A 165 -7.21 13.65 7.53
C THR A 165 -7.13 12.27 6.91
N TYR A 166 -6.71 11.28 7.68
CA TYR A 166 -6.64 9.90 7.22
C TYR A 166 -8.01 9.37 6.79
N ARG A 167 -9.05 9.62 7.58
CA ARG A 167 -10.43 9.26 7.23
C ARG A 167 -10.84 9.84 5.89
N LYS A 168 -10.58 11.13 5.66
CA LYS A 168 -10.92 11.77 4.38
C LYS A 168 -10.22 11.07 3.21
N LEU A 169 -8.92 10.86 3.30
CA LEU A 169 -8.12 10.17 2.27
C LEU A 169 -8.63 8.74 2.01
N TYR A 170 -8.98 8.02 3.08
CA TYR A 170 -9.49 6.67 3.00
C TYR A 170 -10.83 6.61 2.25
N LEU A 171 -11.77 7.50 2.60
CA LEU A 171 -13.07 7.59 1.96
C LEU A 171 -12.93 8.00 0.49
N GLU A 172 -12.10 9.01 0.18
CA GLU A 172 -11.83 9.43 -1.20
C GLU A 172 -11.31 8.26 -2.04
N ARG A 173 -10.39 7.46 -1.50
CA ARG A 173 -9.86 6.28 -2.21
C ARG A 173 -10.92 5.18 -2.39
N ILE A 174 -11.81 4.95 -1.42
CA ILE A 174 -12.94 4.03 -1.57
C ILE A 174 -13.80 4.44 -2.77
N VAL A 175 -14.07 5.74 -2.91
CA VAL A 175 -14.88 6.29 -4.01
C VAL A 175 -14.16 6.20 -5.34
N GLU A 176 -12.87 6.58 -5.38
CA GLU A 176 -12.02 6.50 -6.57
C GLU A 176 -11.96 5.07 -7.12
N LYS A 177 -11.73 4.08 -6.23
CA LYS A 177 -11.61 2.67 -6.61
C LYS A 177 -12.94 1.94 -6.72
N LYS A 178 -14.06 2.61 -6.40
CA LYS A 178 -15.40 1.99 -6.34
C LYS A 178 -15.40 0.70 -5.51
N SER A 179 -14.76 0.74 -4.34
CA SER A 179 -14.66 -0.43 -3.45
C SER A 179 -15.98 -0.71 -2.73
N TYR A 180 -16.88 -1.47 -3.37
CA TYR A 180 -18.19 -1.80 -2.82
C TYR A 180 -18.09 -2.54 -1.47
N ARG A 181 -17.18 -3.51 -1.35
CA ARG A 181 -17.00 -4.30 -0.13
C ARG A 181 -16.72 -3.41 1.09
N LEU A 182 -15.91 -2.36 0.93
CA LEU A 182 -15.67 -1.38 1.98
C LEU A 182 -16.84 -0.39 2.12
N ALA A 183 -17.37 0.10 1.00
CA ALA A 183 -18.43 1.10 1.01
C ALA A 183 -19.75 0.59 1.60
N GLU A 184 -19.97 -0.72 1.65
CA GLU A 184 -21.14 -1.37 2.24
C GLU A 184 -20.94 -1.75 3.72
N ILE A 185 -19.76 -1.52 4.31
CA ILE A 185 -19.57 -1.63 5.76
C ILE A 185 -20.38 -0.52 6.44
N PRO A 186 -21.27 -0.81 7.41
CA PRO A 186 -22.22 0.18 7.93
C PRO A 186 -21.59 1.51 8.36
N TYR A 187 -20.50 1.46 9.12
CA TYR A 187 -19.79 2.67 9.57
C TYR A 187 -19.21 3.49 8.41
N LEU A 188 -18.56 2.83 7.45
CA LEU A 188 -17.98 3.50 6.27
C LEU A 188 -19.08 4.05 5.35
N ASN A 189 -20.18 3.31 5.18
CA ASN A 189 -21.33 3.74 4.40
C ASN A 189 -21.91 5.04 4.97
N GLN A 190 -22.10 5.11 6.29
CA GLN A 190 -22.58 6.32 6.95
C GLN A 190 -21.67 7.51 6.72
N LEU A 191 -20.35 7.32 6.85
CA LEU A 191 -19.38 8.37 6.56
C LEU A 191 -19.44 8.82 5.09
N LEU A 192 -19.49 7.88 4.13
CA LEU A 192 -19.59 8.19 2.70
C LEU A 192 -20.86 8.98 2.37
N ILE A 193 -22.02 8.52 2.86
CA ILE A 193 -23.30 9.19 2.61
C ILE A 193 -23.31 10.59 3.23
N ALA A 194 -22.72 10.76 4.42
CA ALA A 194 -22.59 12.08 5.07
C ALA A 194 -21.69 13.03 4.25
N GLU A 195 -20.55 12.56 3.74
CA GLU A 195 -19.65 13.35 2.89
C GLU A 195 -20.28 13.70 1.53
N PHE A 196 -21.08 12.79 0.96
CA PHE A 196 -21.76 13.05 -0.32
C PHE A 196 -22.92 14.04 -0.22
N GLY A 197 -23.66 14.01 0.88
CA GLY A 197 -24.87 14.82 1.07
C GLY A 197 -25.85 14.70 -0.11
N LEU A 198 -26.29 15.84 -0.64
CA LEU A 198 -27.22 15.90 -1.78
C LEU A 198 -26.59 15.47 -3.12
N HIS A 199 -25.27 15.31 -3.18
CA HIS A 199 -24.52 15.01 -4.40
C HIS A 199 -24.14 13.52 -4.53
N LYS A 200 -24.76 12.63 -3.73
CA LYS A 200 -24.55 11.17 -3.82
C LYS A 200 -24.57 10.67 -5.26
N ASP A 201 -25.56 11.05 -6.05
CA ASP A 201 -25.71 10.54 -7.42
C ASP A 201 -24.62 11.05 -8.39
N VAL A 202 -23.91 12.12 -8.02
CA VAL A 202 -22.75 12.63 -8.77
C VAL A 202 -21.50 11.81 -8.44
N PHE A 203 -21.27 11.53 -7.16
CA PHE A 203 -20.09 10.78 -6.72
C PHE A 203 -20.22 9.27 -6.93
N TRP A 204 -21.38 8.69 -6.61
CA TRP A 204 -21.65 7.26 -6.70
C TRP A 204 -23.15 6.92 -6.65
N LYS A 205 -23.80 6.96 -7.81
CA LYS A 205 -25.24 6.68 -7.97
C LYS A 205 -25.65 5.28 -7.51
N GLU A 206 -24.83 4.28 -7.78
CA GLU A 206 -25.13 2.86 -7.53
C GLU A 206 -24.93 2.46 -6.05
N LEU A 207 -24.28 3.29 -5.24
CA LEU A 207 -23.99 2.94 -3.85
C LEU A 207 -25.29 2.82 -3.05
N LYS A 208 -25.50 1.68 -2.40
CA LYS A 208 -26.64 1.48 -1.50
C LYS A 208 -26.40 2.21 -0.18
N THR A 209 -27.47 2.74 0.40
CA THR A 209 -27.44 3.21 1.78
C THR A 209 -27.73 2.02 2.68
N THR A 210 -26.82 1.69 3.59
CA THR A 210 -27.02 0.62 4.57
C THR A 210 -27.61 1.22 5.83
N GLU A 211 -28.76 0.72 6.26
CA GLU A 211 -29.33 1.06 7.57
C GLU A 211 -28.60 0.28 8.67
N ASN A 212 -28.44 0.90 9.85
CA ASN A 212 -27.85 0.27 11.04
C ASN A 212 -28.76 -0.82 11.61
#